data_AF-A0A7L5FF38-F1
#
_entry.id   AF-A0A7L5FF38-F1
#
_cell.length_a   1.000
_cell.length_b   1.000
_cell.length_c   1.000
_cell.angle_alpha   90.00
_cell.angle_beta   90.00
_cell.angle_gamma   90.00
#
_symmetry.space_group_name_H-M   'P 1'
#
loop_
_entity.id
_entity.type
_entity.pdbx_description
1 polymer ?
#
loop_
_entity_poly.entity_id
_entity_poly.type
_entity_poly.pdbx_seq_one_letter_code
_entity_poly.pdbx_strand_id
1 'polypeptide(L)'
;MIDLLKKYSILLIIGIVLSRILAGLILIIFPNILASEFADGGTSTLSAGYLSDGLEHLFNILVIIILAKDMKKEKINSPLILIMTFFFAFIGVIFFLLTVASNKVIKPQIELNE
;
A
#
# COMPACT_ATOMS: atom_id res chain seq x y z
N MET A 1 1.07 19.49 -0.91
CA MET A 1 -0.02 18.51 -0.63
C MET A 1 -0.34 17.74 -1.89
N ILE A 2 -0.59 18.43 -3.01
CA ILE A 2 -0.83 17.83 -4.33
C ILE A 2 0.31 16.88 -4.75
N ASP A 3 1.57 17.22 -4.49
CA ASP A 3 2.70 16.35 -4.87
C ASP A 3 2.73 15.03 -4.10
N LEU A 4 2.40 15.05 -2.80
CA LEU A 4 2.26 13.83 -2.00
C LEU A 4 1.09 13.00 -2.52
N LEU A 5 -0.06 13.64 -2.78
CA LEU A 5 -1.23 12.96 -3.34
C LEU A 5 -0.87 12.26 -4.66
N LYS A 6 -0.27 12.99 -5.62
CA LYS A 6 0.18 12.44 -6.90
C LYS A 6 1.15 11.28 -6.72
N LYS A 7 2.18 11.46 -5.87
CA LYS A 7 3.19 10.45 -5.59
C LYS A 7 2.56 9.14 -5.08
N TYR A 8 1.68 9.23 -4.09
CA TYR A 8 1.06 8.06 -3.48
C TYR A 8 -0.03 7.44 -4.36
N SER A 9 -0.79 8.23 -5.11
CA SER A 9 -1.72 7.70 -6.11
C SER A 9 -0.98 6.90 -7.19
N ILE A 10 0.12 7.44 -7.74
CA ILE A 10 0.94 6.74 -8.73
C ILE A 10 1.55 5.47 -8.12
N LEU A 11 2.10 5.55 -6.91
CA LEU A 11 2.70 4.40 -6.23
C LEU A 11 1.69 3.26 -6.06
N LEU A 12 0.46 3.57 -5.62
CA LEU A 12 -0.59 2.59 -5.41
C LEU A 12 -1.10 1.99 -6.73
N ILE A 13 -1.32 2.82 -7.75
CA ILE A 13 -1.73 2.35 -9.09
C ILE A 13 -0.66 1.41 -9.65
N ILE A 14 0.61 1.80 -9.59
CA ILE A 14 1.73 0.97 -10.04
C ILE A 14 1.75 -0.36 -9.25
N GLY A 15 1.57 -0.32 -7.94
CA GLY A 15 1.49 -1.53 -7.11
C GLY A 15 0.41 -2.50 -7.55
N ILE A 16 -0.80 -1.99 -7.81
CA ILE A 16 -1.95 -2.80 -8.27
C ILE A 16 -1.70 -3.34 -9.68
N VAL A 17 -1.16 -2.53 -10.59
CA VAL A 17 -0.88 -2.96 -11.96
C VAL A 17 0.23 -4.02 -11.96
N LEU A 18 1.31 -3.82 -11.21
CA LEU A 18 2.38 -4.80 -11.09
C LEU A 18 1.89 -6.11 -10.47
N SER A 19 1.08 -6.06 -9.41
CA SER A 19 0.56 -7.29 -8.80
C SER A 19 -0.29 -8.10 -9.78
N ARG A 20 -1.09 -7.43 -10.61
CA ARG A 20 -1.91 -8.08 -11.65
C ARG A 20 -1.06 -8.66 -12.78
N ILE A 21 -0.07 -7.93 -13.28
CA ILE A 21 0.84 -8.42 -14.33
C ILE A 21 1.62 -9.62 -13.79
N LEU A 22 2.13 -9.53 -12.56
CA LEU A 22 2.92 -10.58 -11.94
C LEU A 22 2.09 -11.83 -11.69
N ALA A 23 0.86 -11.70 -11.18
CA ALA A 23 -0.05 -12.83 -11.04
C ALA A 23 -0.37 -13.49 -12.40
N GLY A 24 -0.59 -12.68 -13.45
CA GLY A 24 -0.80 -13.18 -14.81
C GLY A 24 0.41 -13.94 -15.36
N LEU A 25 1.63 -13.42 -15.16
CA LEU A 25 2.87 -14.09 -15.56
C LEU A 25 3.09 -15.41 -14.83
N ILE A 26 2.84 -15.42 -13.51
CA ILE A 26 2.97 -16.66 -12.71
C ILE A 26 1.95 -17.70 -13.18
N LEU A 27 0.71 -17.31 -13.52
CA LEU A 27 -0.28 -18.25 -14.07
C LEU A 27 0.15 -18.86 -15.41
N ILE A 28 0.85 -18.11 -16.25
CA ILE A 28 1.34 -18.62 -17.55
C ILE A 28 2.50 -19.61 -17.35
N ILE A 29 3.43 -19.31 -16.43
CA ILE A 29 4.66 -20.10 -16.26
C ILE A 29 4.45 -21.27 -15.28
N PHE A 30 3.70 -21.05 -14.20
CA PHE A 30 3.48 -22.01 -13.11
C PHE A 30 2.00 -22.02 -12.67
N PRO A 31 1.09 -22.54 -13.51
CA PRO A 31 -0.35 -22.55 -13.23
C PRO A 31 -0.69 -23.22 -11.89
N ASN A 32 0.06 -24.25 -11.49
CA ASN A 32 -0.19 -25.01 -10.26
C ASN A 32 0.25 -24.31 -8.96
N ILE A 33 0.98 -23.20 -9.02
CA ILE A 33 1.43 -22.46 -7.81
C ILE A 33 0.35 -21.48 -7.31
N LEU A 34 -0.50 -21.00 -8.24
CA LEU A 34 -1.60 -20.08 -7.95
C LEU A 34 -2.99 -20.71 -8.15
N ALA A 35 -3.07 -21.93 -8.69
CA ALA A 35 -4.31 -22.68 -8.75
C ALA A 35 -4.53 -23.44 -7.43
N SER A 36 -5.57 -23.08 -6.69
CA SER A 36 -6.09 -23.93 -5.62
C SER A 36 -7.11 -24.90 -6.21
N GLU A 37 -6.83 -26.20 -6.13
CA GLU A 37 -7.81 -27.25 -6.41
C GLU A 37 -8.80 -27.33 -5.25
N PHE A 38 -10.09 -27.13 -5.55
CA PHE A 38 -11.16 -27.37 -4.60
C PHE A 38 -11.48 -28.87 -4.55
N ALA A 39 -12.02 -29.33 -3.42
CA ALA A 39 -12.41 -30.74 -3.21
C ALA A 39 -13.38 -31.28 -4.29
N ASP A 40 -14.05 -30.38 -5.00
CA ASP A 40 -15.04 -30.69 -6.05
C ASP A 40 -14.40 -30.78 -7.46
N GLY A 41 -13.07 -30.70 -7.57
CA GLY A 41 -12.33 -30.77 -8.85
C GLY A 41 -12.32 -29.46 -9.65
N GLY A 42 -12.85 -28.38 -9.11
CA GLY A 42 -12.74 -27.03 -9.69
C GLY A 42 -11.37 -26.40 -9.39
N THR A 43 -10.80 -25.70 -10.36
CA THR A 43 -9.55 -24.94 -10.20
C THR A 43 -9.86 -23.44 -10.18
N SER A 44 -9.55 -22.72 -9.09
CA SER A 44 -9.53 -21.25 -9.14
C SER A 44 -8.12 -20.78 -9.41
N THR A 45 -7.93 -20.18 -10.58
CA THR A 45 -6.69 -19.54 -11.02
C THR A 45 -6.54 -18.11 -10.49
N LEU A 46 -7.50 -17.62 -9.71
CA LEU A 46 -7.52 -16.27 -9.15
C LEU A 46 -7.39 -16.24 -7.63
N SER A 47 -7.23 -17.39 -6.98
CA SER A 47 -6.99 -17.40 -5.54
C SER A 47 -5.58 -16.90 -5.26
N ALA A 48 -5.48 -15.95 -4.33
CA ALA A 48 -4.22 -15.43 -3.83
C ALA A 48 -3.48 -16.58 -3.13
N GLY A 49 -2.65 -17.30 -3.87
CA GLY A 49 -1.75 -18.29 -3.29
C GLY A 49 -0.70 -17.60 -2.43
N TYR A 50 -0.07 -18.34 -1.52
CA TYR A 50 0.96 -17.84 -0.59
C TYR A 50 2.08 -17.01 -1.25
N LEU A 51 2.38 -17.26 -2.52
CA LEU A 51 3.38 -16.50 -3.30
C LEU A 51 2.89 -15.07 -3.63
N SER A 52 1.61 -14.91 -3.96
CA SER A 52 0.99 -13.61 -4.21
C SER A 52 0.99 -12.76 -2.94
N ASP A 53 0.60 -13.35 -1.81
CA ASP A 53 0.58 -12.68 -0.52
C ASP A 53 1.99 -12.25 -0.07
N GLY A 54 2.99 -13.11 -0.30
CA GLY A 54 4.39 -12.78 -0.02
C GLY A 54 4.90 -11.60 -0.83
N LEU A 55 4.55 -11.54 -2.12
CA LEU A 55 4.88 -10.40 -2.99
C LEU A 55 4.16 -9.12 -2.58
N GLU A 56 2.90 -9.21 -2.15
CA GLU A 56 2.15 -8.08 -1.63
C GLU A 56 2.79 -7.52 -0.35
N HIS A 57 3.24 -8.39 0.57
CA HIS A 57 3.97 -7.95 1.76
C HIS A 57 5.31 -7.26 1.43
N LEU A 58 6.06 -7.77 0.44
CA LEU A 58 7.29 -7.09 -0.02
C LEU A 58 6.99 -5.70 -0.58
N PHE A 59 5.91 -5.56 -1.34
CA PHE A 59 5.46 -4.26 -1.82
C PHE A 59 5.06 -3.34 -0.67
N ASN A 60 4.31 -3.83 0.33
CA ASN A 60 3.92 -3.06 1.50
C ASN A 60 5.14 -2.58 2.31
N ILE A 61 6.20 -3.39 2.44
CA ILE A 61 7.47 -2.99 3.05
C ILE A 61 8.12 -1.84 2.28
N LEU A 62 8.11 -1.89 0.95
CA LEU A 62 8.63 -0.81 0.11
C LEU A 62 7.83 0.48 0.32
N VAL A 63 6.50 0.39 0.40
CA VAL A 63 5.62 1.52 0.75
C VAL A 63 5.96 2.07 2.13
N ILE A 64 6.17 1.23 3.14
CA ILE A 64 6.55 1.65 4.51
C ILE A 64 7.84 2.47 4.49
N ILE A 65 8.88 2.02 3.76
CA ILE A 65 10.16 2.73 3.70
C ILE A 65 9.98 4.13 3.10
N ILE A 66 9.20 4.24 2.03
CA ILE A 66 8.90 5.53 1.39
C ILE A 66 8.07 6.41 2.32
N LEU A 67 7.03 5.84 2.94
CA LEU A 67 6.12 6.53 3.84
C LEU A 67 6.84 7.05 5.08
N ALA A 68 7.68 6.23 5.72
CA ALA A 68 8.47 6.62 6.88
C ALA A 68 9.42 7.79 6.58
N LYS A 69 10.01 7.84 5.37
CA LYS A 69 10.83 8.97 4.93
C LYS A 69 10.01 10.25 4.80
N ASP A 70 8.81 10.18 4.24
CA ASP A 70 7.95 11.37 4.08
C ASP A 70 7.29 11.80 5.40
N MET A 71 6.94 10.86 6.28
CA MET A 71 6.48 11.14 7.64
C MET A 71 7.49 11.95 8.44
N LYS A 72 8.79 11.60 8.35
CA LYS A 72 9.86 12.39 8.96
C LYS A 72 9.93 13.82 8.39
N LYS A 73 9.76 13.98 7.08
CA LYS A 73 9.77 15.31 6.42
C LYS A 73 8.59 16.17 6.87
N GLU A 74 7.40 15.58 7.01
CA GLU A 74 6.19 16.26 7.46
C GLU A 74 6.08 16.36 9.00
N LYS A 75 7.12 15.95 9.74
CA LYS A 75 7.19 15.93 11.21
C LYS A 75 6.05 15.13 11.86
N ILE A 76 5.63 14.04 11.24
CA ILE A 76 4.60 13.13 11.74
C ILE A 76 5.26 11.91 12.35
N ASN A 77 5.05 11.69 13.65
CA ASN A 77 5.51 10.50 14.37
C ASN A 77 4.31 9.64 14.76
N SER A 78 3.90 8.73 13.88
CA SER A 78 2.83 7.78 14.16
C SER A 78 3.25 6.36 13.76
N PRO A 79 3.79 5.56 14.69
CA PRO A 79 4.10 4.16 14.45
C PRO A 79 2.89 3.35 13.97
N LEU A 80 1.69 3.75 14.40
CA LEU A 80 0.43 3.11 14.02
C LEU A 80 0.18 3.18 12.51
N ILE A 81 0.47 4.31 11.87
CA ILE A 81 0.35 4.45 10.41
C ILE A 81 1.28 3.46 9.70
N LEU A 82 2.51 3.29 10.19
CA LEU A 82 3.47 2.35 9.61
C LEU A 82 3.02 0.89 9.80
N ILE A 83 2.51 0.55 10.98
CA ILE A 83 1.95 -0.78 11.26
C ILE A 83 0.76 -1.06 10.34
N MET A 84 -0.16 -0.10 10.18
CA MET A 84 -1.29 -0.26 9.25
C MET A 84 -0.82 -0.42 7.81
N THR A 85 0.23 0.30 7.40
CA THR A 85 0.82 0.20 6.06
C THR A 85 1.42 -1.19 5.80
N PHE A 86 1.95 -1.86 6.82
CA PHE A 86 2.49 -3.22 6.71
C PHE A 86 1.44 -4.22 6.24
N PHE A 87 0.27 -4.19 6.90
CA PHE A 87 -0.85 -5.07 6.58
C PHE A 87 -1.62 -4.60 5.36
N PHE A 88 -1.82 -3.29 5.23
CA PHE A 88 -2.62 -2.67 4.18
C PHE A 88 -2.01 -1.33 3.75
N ALA A 89 -1.14 -1.35 2.72
CA ALA A 89 -0.47 -0.15 2.23
C ALA A 89 -1.43 0.99 1.87
N PHE A 90 -2.58 0.66 1.25
CA PHE A 90 -3.61 1.63 0.89
C PHE A 90 -4.15 2.40 2.11
N ILE A 91 -4.52 1.68 3.17
CA ILE A 91 -5.09 2.25 4.39
C ILE A 91 -4.06 3.13 5.09
N GLY A 92 -2.83 2.64 5.22
CA GLY A 92 -1.74 3.42 5.83
C GLY A 92 -1.44 4.72 5.09
N VAL A 93 -1.41 4.68 3.75
CA VAL A 93 -1.24 5.86 2.91
C VAL A 93 -2.39 6.87 3.09
N ILE A 94 -3.64 6.41 3.18
CA ILE A 94 -4.78 7.30 3.44
C ILE A 94 -4.63 8.00 4.79
N PHE A 95 -4.33 7.25 5.85
CA PHE A 95 -4.16 7.85 7.18
C PHE A 95 -3.01 8.85 7.21
N PHE A 96 -1.91 8.57 6.53
CA PHE A 96 -0.81 9.52 6.36
C PHE A 96 -1.30 10.82 5.68
N LEU A 97 -1.97 10.71 4.54
CA LEU A 97 -2.45 11.89 3.79
C LEU A 97 -3.45 12.72 4.61
N LEU A 98 -4.38 12.07 5.31
CA LEU A 98 -5.32 12.73 6.22
C LEU A 98 -4.59 13.46 7.35
N THR A 99 -3.58 12.82 7.96
CA THR A 99 -2.78 13.45 9.03
C THR A 99 -2.01 14.65 8.51
N VAL A 100 -1.40 14.56 7.32
CA VAL A 100 -0.72 15.68 6.67
C VAL A 100 -1.70 16.82 6.38
N ALA A 101 -2.87 16.51 5.83
CA ALA A 101 -3.89 17.51 5.52
C ALA A 101 -4.36 18.23 6.80
N SER A 102 -4.67 17.47 7.84
CA SER A 102 -5.07 17.99 9.16
C SER A 102 -4.00 18.94 9.73
N ASN A 103 -2.74 18.50 9.77
CA ASN A 103 -1.64 19.33 10.29
C ASN A 103 -1.41 20.63 9.50
N LYS A 104 -1.69 20.64 8.19
CA LYS A 104 -1.56 21.82 7.34
C LYS A 104 -2.75 22.78 7.42
N VAL A 105 -3.93 22.29 7.79
CA VAL A 105 -5.13 23.10 8.01
C VAL A 105 -5.14 23.72 9.42
N ILE A 106 -4.67 22.98 10.43
CA ILE A 106 -4.72 23.41 11.84
C ILE A 106 -3.61 24.41 12.18
N LYS A 107 -2.37 24.21 11.70
CA LYS A 107 -1.23 25.10 12.03
C LYS A 107 -1.46 26.59 11.69
N PRO A 108 -1.99 26.96 10.51
CA PRO A 108 -2.25 28.36 10.19
C PRO A 108 -3.24 29.03 11.14
N GLN A 109 -4.17 28.28 11.74
CA GLN A 109 -5.20 28.84 12.62
C GLN A 109 -4.69 29.15 14.03
N ILE A 110 -3.62 28.51 14.46
CA ILE A 110 -3.01 28.77 15.77
C ILE A 110 -2.15 30.05 15.70
N GLU A 111 -1.39 30.24 14.62
CA GLU A 111 -0.55 31.44 14.41
C GLU A 111 -1.35 32.73 14.15
N LEU A 112 -2.62 32.64 13.76
CA LEU A 112 -3.51 33.79 13.57
C LEU A 112 -4.26 34.23 14.85
N ASN A 113 -4.23 33.39 15.88
CA ASN A 113 -4.90 33.63 17.17
C ASN A 113 -3.91 33.95 18.31
N GLU A 114 -2.62 34.05 18.01
CA GLU A 114 -1.57 34.61 18.88
C GLU A 114 -1.23 36.05 18.48
#